data_AF-A0A353YB64-F1
#
_entry.id   AF-A0A353YB64-F1
#
_cell.length_a   1.000
_cell.length_b   1.000
_cell.length_c   1.000
_cell.angle_alpha   90.00
_cell.angle_beta   90.00
_cell.angle_gamma   90.00
#
_symmetry.space_group_name_H-M   'P 1'
#
loop_
_entity.id
_entity.type
_entity.pdbx_description
1 polymer ?
#
loop_
_entity_poly.entity_id
_entity_poly.type
_entity_poly.pdbx_seq_one_letter_code
_entity_poly.pdbx_strand_id
1 'polypeptide(L)'
;MLAKITAKNQLTLPKSATQAVGATEYLDVQVRDGQIILTPVRIQRGDAVRAKLSELGLGEADVADAVRWARASAVAPIAAEPVKVYAAAKKKPAARKTARK
;
A
#
# COMPACT_ATOMS: atom_id res chain seq x y z
N MET A 1 4.61 1.04 -29.87
CA MET A 1 5.99 1.26 -29.38
C MET A 1 5.92 1.72 -27.94
N LEU A 2 6.77 1.19 -27.05
CA LEU A 2 6.77 1.63 -25.65
C LEU A 2 7.56 2.94 -25.48
N ALA A 3 6.91 3.98 -24.97
CA ALA A 3 7.50 5.29 -24.76
C ALA A 3 7.35 5.73 -23.30
N LYS A 4 8.40 6.37 -22.77
CA LYS A 4 8.36 7.02 -21.46
C LYS A 4 7.89 8.47 -21.62
N ILE A 5 7.07 8.94 -20.68
CA ILE A 5 6.74 10.37 -20.61
C ILE A 5 7.99 11.16 -20.18
N THR A 6 8.43 12.11 -21.01
CA THR A 6 9.65 12.91 -20.76
C THR A 6 9.45 14.37 -21.14
N ALA A 7 10.28 15.27 -20.59
CA ALA A 7 10.23 16.70 -20.89
C ALA A 7 10.74 17.08 -22.29
N LYS A 8 11.46 16.19 -22.99
CA LYS A 8 12.01 16.47 -24.33
C LYS A 8 11.01 16.19 -25.46
N ASN A 9 10.14 15.19 -25.28
CA ASN A 9 9.12 14.80 -26.25
C ASN A 9 7.72 15.05 -25.67
N GLN A 10 7.36 16.33 -25.50
CA GLN A 10 6.09 16.72 -24.88
C GLN A 10 4.95 16.75 -25.88
N LEU A 11 3.82 16.14 -25.50
CA LEU A 11 2.52 16.31 -26.14
C LEU A 11 1.56 16.88 -25.10
N THR A 12 0.98 18.05 -25.38
CA THR A 12 0.02 18.68 -24.46
C THR A 12 -1.36 18.05 -24.65
N LEU A 13 -1.93 17.52 -23.56
CA LEU A 13 -3.25 16.90 -23.53
C LEU A 13 -4.16 17.59 -22.51
N PRO A 14 -5.49 17.61 -22.72
CA PRO A 14 -6.43 18.09 -21.72
C PRO A 14 -6.31 17.34 -20.39
N LYS A 15 -6.43 18.06 -19.27
CA LYS A 15 -6.33 17.48 -17.93
C LYS A 15 -7.37 16.39 -17.67
N SER A 16 -8.57 16.54 -18.20
CA SER A 16 -9.65 15.54 -18.11
C SER A 16 -9.26 14.23 -18.79
N ALA A 17 -8.62 14.30 -19.97
CA ALA A 17 -8.18 13.12 -20.71
C ALA A 17 -7.07 12.37 -19.96
N THR A 18 -6.07 13.09 -19.43
CA THR A 18 -4.97 12.46 -18.67
C THR A 18 -5.43 11.88 -17.33
N GLN A 19 -6.44 12.48 -16.69
CA GLN A 19 -7.05 11.92 -15.48
C GLN A 19 -7.85 10.64 -15.76
N ALA A 20 -8.60 10.58 -16.86
CA ALA A 20 -9.41 9.43 -17.21
C ALA A 20 -8.57 8.17 -17.49
N VAL A 21 -7.39 8.34 -18.09
CA VAL A 21 -6.46 7.23 -18.38
C VAL A 21 -5.57 6.85 -17.18
N GLY A 22 -5.55 7.67 -16.13
CA GLY A 22 -4.78 7.45 -14.91
C GLY A 22 -3.30 7.83 -15.02
N ALA A 23 -2.64 7.97 -13.86
CA ALA A 23 -1.22 8.28 -13.80
C ALA A 23 -0.39 7.09 -14.29
N THR A 24 0.44 7.31 -15.32
CA THR A 24 1.30 6.28 -15.88
C THR A 24 2.63 6.90 -16.31
N GLU A 25 3.73 6.18 -16.12
CA GLU A 25 5.06 6.62 -16.54
C GLU A 25 5.38 6.20 -17.99
N TYR A 26 4.69 5.17 -18.49
CA TYR A 26 4.92 4.56 -19.80
C TYR A 26 3.63 4.40 -20.60
N LEU A 27 3.70 4.71 -21.89
CA LEU A 27 2.61 4.59 -22.85
C LEU A 27 3.03 3.65 -23.97
N ASP A 28 2.15 2.75 -24.41
CA ASP A 28 2.26 2.18 -25.75
C ASP A 28 1.68 3.17 -26.76
N VAL A 29 2.53 3.60 -27.67
CA VAL A 29 2.22 4.56 -28.74
C VAL A 29 2.06 3.80 -30.04
N GLN A 30 0.87 3.87 -30.62
CA GLN A 30 0.58 3.28 -31.92
C GLN A 30 0.11 4.36 -32.89
N VAL A 31 0.49 4.22 -34.17
CA VAL A 31 -0.06 5.04 -35.25
C VAL A 31 -0.97 4.14 -36.08
N ARG A 32 -2.25 4.49 -36.17
CA ARG A 32 -3.24 3.78 -36.98
C ARG A 32 -4.08 4.80 -37.72
N ASP A 33 -4.14 4.70 -39.05
CA ASP A 33 -4.99 5.55 -39.90
C ASP A 33 -4.81 7.07 -39.64
N GLY A 34 -3.56 7.50 -39.40
CA GLY A 34 -3.24 8.89 -39.08
C GLY A 34 -3.54 9.32 -37.62
N GLN A 35 -4.04 8.41 -36.79
CA GLN A 35 -4.31 8.64 -35.37
C GLN A 35 -3.17 8.12 -34.49
N ILE A 36 -2.84 8.88 -33.45
CA ILE A 36 -1.93 8.44 -32.39
C ILE A 36 -2.76 7.88 -31.24
N ILE A 37 -2.59 6.58 -30.97
CA ILE A 37 -3.22 5.89 -29.84
C ILE A 37 -2.21 5.81 -28.72
N LEU A 38 -2.57 6.35 -27.55
CA LEU A 38 -1.77 6.34 -26.34
C LEU A 38 -2.42 5.42 -25.31
N THR A 39 -1.85 4.23 -25.14
CA THR A 39 -2.37 3.25 -24.17
C THR A 39 -1.49 3.26 -22.92
N PRO A 40 -2.03 3.55 -21.73
CA PRO A 40 -1.28 3.42 -20.49
C PRO A 40 -0.78 2.00 -20.25
N VAL A 41 0.53 1.87 -20.03
CA VAL A 41 1.17 0.58 -19.72
C VAL A 41 1.77 0.66 -18.32
N ARG A 42 1.30 -0.23 -17.44
CA ARG A 42 1.93 -0.45 -16.15
C ARG A 42 3.07 -1.44 -16.34
N ILE A 43 4.31 -0.99 -16.20
CA ILE A 43 5.45 -1.90 -16.12
C ILE A 43 5.32 -2.67 -14.81
N GLN A 44 4.90 -3.93 -14.88
CA GLN A 44 4.84 -4.80 -13.72
C GLN A 44 6.27 -5.18 -13.33
N ARG A 45 6.89 -4.39 -12.44
CA ARG A 45 8.18 -4.77 -11.82
C ARG A 45 8.08 -6.10 -11.07
N GLY A 46 6.87 -6.53 -10.67
CA GLY A 46 6.63 -7.82 -10.03
C GLY A 46 7.11 -9.00 -10.86
N ASP A 47 6.91 -8.99 -12.18
CA ASP A 47 7.38 -10.07 -13.06
C ASP A 47 8.90 -10.05 -13.20
N ALA A 48 9.51 -8.87 -13.29
CA ALA A 48 10.97 -8.74 -13.27
C ALA A 48 11.56 -9.23 -11.95
N VAL A 49 10.89 -8.97 -10.82
CA VAL A 49 11.28 -9.49 -9.50
C VAL A 49 11.12 -11.01 -9.45
N ARG A 50 10.00 -11.57 -9.93
CA ARG A 50 9.79 -13.04 -9.99
C ARG A 50 10.81 -13.72 -10.89
N ALA A 51 11.10 -13.14 -12.05
CA ALA A 51 12.13 -13.62 -12.96
C ALA A 51 13.51 -13.59 -12.28
N LYS A 52 13.83 -12.52 -11.53
CA LYS A 52 15.09 -12.43 -10.80
C LYS A 52 15.18 -13.42 -9.64
N LEU A 53 14.09 -13.63 -8.91
CA LEU A 53 14.01 -14.65 -7.86
C LEU A 53 14.23 -16.06 -8.46
N SER A 54 13.59 -16.35 -9.58
CA SER A 54 13.79 -17.62 -10.29
C SER A 54 15.22 -17.81 -10.79
N GLU A 55 15.89 -16.76 -11.28
CA GLU A 55 17.31 -16.81 -11.66
C GLU A 55 18.23 -17.12 -10.47
N LEU A 56 17.84 -16.66 -9.27
CA LEU A 56 18.54 -16.94 -8.01
C LEU A 56 18.16 -18.30 -7.41
N GLY A 57 17.32 -19.09 -8.09
CA GLY A 57 16.83 -20.39 -7.61
C GLY A 57 15.77 -20.29 -6.50
N LEU A 58 15.21 -19.11 -6.27
CA LEU A 58 14.14 -18.86 -5.29
C LEU A 58 12.78 -19.04 -5.98
N GLY A 59 12.11 -20.14 -5.66
CA GLY A 59 10.82 -20.52 -6.22
C GLY A 59 9.63 -20.14 -5.34
N GLU A 60 8.45 -20.62 -5.73
CA GLU A 60 7.21 -20.31 -4.97
C GLU A 60 7.23 -20.86 -3.54
N ALA A 61 7.89 -21.99 -3.31
CA ALA A 61 8.06 -22.57 -1.98
C ALA A 61 8.86 -21.66 -1.05
N ASP A 62 9.98 -21.09 -1.54
CA ASP A 62 10.82 -20.16 -0.78
C ASP A 62 10.06 -18.88 -0.43
N VAL A 63 9.21 -18.39 -1.35
CA VAL A 63 8.35 -17.24 -1.09
C VAL A 63 7.30 -17.58 -0.03
N ALA A 64 6.67 -18.75 -0.10
CA ALA A 64 5.69 -19.19 0.89
C ALA A 64 6.32 -19.33 2.29
N ASP A 65 7.53 -19.87 2.37
CA ASP A 65 8.27 -20.02 3.61
C ASP A 65 8.72 -18.68 4.19
N ALA A 66 9.18 -17.75 3.34
CA ALA A 66 9.50 -16.39 3.77
C ALA A 66 8.26 -15.65 4.32
N VAL A 67 7.09 -15.80 3.69
CA VAL A 67 5.83 -15.21 4.17
C VAL A 67 5.40 -15.84 5.50
N ARG A 68 5.50 -17.16 5.63
CA ARG A 68 5.22 -17.88 6.89
C ARG A 68 6.13 -17.38 8.02
N TRP A 69 7.43 -17.27 7.74
CA TRP A 69 8.42 -16.76 8.70
C TRP A 69 8.13 -15.32 9.11
N ALA A 70 7.88 -14.43 8.16
CA ALA A 70 7.57 -13.02 8.44
C ALA A 70 6.32 -12.87 9.31
N ARG A 71 5.27 -13.67 9.05
CA ARG A 71 4.04 -13.68 9.85
C ARG A 71 4.21 -14.29 11.24
N ALA A 72 5.09 -15.28 11.40
CA ALA A 72 5.41 -15.86 12.70
C ALA A 72 6.15 -14.84 13.59
N SER A 73 7.00 -14.00 13.02
CA SER A 73 7.72 -12.94 13.75
C SER A 73 6.81 -11.79 14.23
N ALA A 74 5.69 -11.55 13.54
CA ALA A 74 4.66 -10.60 13.99
C ALA A 74 3.86 -11.10 15.21
N VAL A 75 4.01 -12.37 15.59
CA VAL A 75 3.41 -12.97 16.79
C VAL A 75 4.52 -13.30 17.79
N ALA A 76 5.25 -12.29 18.25
CA ALA A 76 5.85 -12.40 19.58
C ALA A 76 4.69 -12.34 20.59
N PRO A 77 4.51 -13.35 21.46
CA PRO A 77 3.53 -13.24 22.53
C PRO A 77 3.96 -12.05 23.39
N ILE A 78 3.06 -11.06 23.53
CA ILE A 78 3.07 -10.12 24.65
C ILE A 78 3.32 -10.94 25.91
N ALA A 79 4.54 -10.84 26.45
CA ALA A 79 4.93 -11.54 27.66
C ALA A 79 3.85 -11.25 28.72
N ALA A 80 3.35 -12.30 29.36
CA ALA A 80 2.30 -12.22 30.36
C ALA A 80 2.81 -11.45 31.59
N GLU A 81 2.76 -10.12 31.54
CA GLU A 81 2.84 -9.31 32.75
C GLU A 81 1.56 -9.56 33.56
N PRO A 82 1.66 -9.92 34.85
CA PRO A 82 0.48 -9.99 35.70
C PRO A 82 -0.05 -8.57 35.87
N VAL A 83 -1.28 -8.35 35.42
CA VAL A 83 -1.99 -7.07 35.58
C VAL A 83 -2.04 -6.71 37.06
N LYS A 84 -1.26 -5.72 37.49
CA LYS A 84 -1.40 -5.11 38.82
C LYS A 84 -2.71 -4.35 38.88
N VAL A 85 -3.71 -4.95 39.53
CA VAL A 85 -4.98 -4.29 39.81
C VAL A 85 -4.78 -3.33 40.97
N TYR A 86 -4.50 -2.06 40.66
CA TYR A 86 -4.60 -0.99 41.65
C TYR A 86 -6.08 -0.68 41.88
N ALA A 87 -6.58 -1.06 43.05
CA ALA A 87 -7.95 -0.76 43.46
C ALA A 87 -8.14 0.76 43.58
N ALA A 88 -8.98 1.33 42.71
CA ALA A 88 -9.36 2.74 42.81
C ALA A 88 -10.16 2.97 44.09
N ALA A 89 -9.65 3.80 44.99
CA ALA A 89 -10.32 4.21 46.21
C ALA A 89 -11.67 4.88 45.88
N LYS A 90 -12.76 4.35 46.46
CA LYS A 90 -14.12 4.89 46.32
C LYS A 90 -14.18 6.31 46.88
N LYS A 91 -14.49 7.31 46.04
CA LYS A 91 -14.91 8.64 46.50
C LYS A 91 -16.30 8.54 47.16
N LYS A 92 -16.39 8.91 48.44
CA LYS A 92 -17.66 9.13 49.15
C LYS A 92 -18.45 10.27 48.47
N PRO A 93 -19.78 10.16 48.31
CA PRO A 93 -20.58 11.27 47.80
C PRO A 93 -20.73 12.36 48.87
N ALA A 94 -20.64 13.62 48.45
CA ALA A 94 -20.82 14.78 49.30
C ALA A 94 -22.31 14.95 49.67
N ALA A 95 -22.58 15.18 50.95
CA ALA A 95 -23.91 15.43 51.47
C ALA A 95 -24.48 16.76 50.96
N ARG A 96 -25.63 16.69 50.27
CA ARG A 96 -26.42 17.87 49.88
C ARG A 96 -27.22 18.34 51.11
N LYS A 97 -26.81 19.46 51.72
CA LYS A 97 -27.59 20.12 52.77
C LYS A 97 -28.83 20.75 52.14
N THR A 98 -30.00 20.26 52.57
CA THR A 98 -31.30 20.88 52.33
C THR A 98 -31.43 22.12 53.23
N ALA A 99 -31.56 23.30 52.64
CA ALA A 99 -32.06 24.49 53.33
C ALA A 99 -33.60 24.44 53.27
N ARG A 100 -34.26 24.47 54.43
CA ARG A 100 -35.71 24.60 54.55
C ARG A 100 -36.00 25.75 55.52
N LYS A 101 -36.79 26.70 54.99
CA LYS A 101 -37.56 27.77 55.65
C LYS A 101 -36.80 28.94 56.26
#